data_AF-A0A3M1FU14-F1
#
_entry.id   AF-A0A3M1FU14-F1
#
_cell.length_a   1.000
_cell.length_b   1.000
_cell.length_c   1.000
_cell.angle_alpha   90.00
_cell.angle_beta   90.00
_cell.angle_gamma   90.00
#
_symmetry.space_group_name_H-M   'P 1'
#
loop_
_entity.id
_entity.type
_entity.pdbx_description
1 polymer ?
#
loop_
_entity_poly.entity_id
_entity_poly.type
_entity_poly.pdbx_seq_one_letter_code
_entity_poly.pdbx_strand_id
1 'polypeptide(L)'
;TGDASDQFPGDRACDTGNTITRALGTTEPECTLRAAIEEINALKEAFAIHFDIPSLFDFGCDAQTGVCTIAPQAALPELETPMTIDGYTQPGARANTVAVTESEKPGLDTELQIVLDGTNAGSTSGLVVKADGVMIRGLAIGHFKLHGIHILGDILDPASGVRIEGNFIGTDVTGATAAANQLDGVRIEGGVANVIGGAGPAARNLISGNGLLESGGGIRITSLSQSNQVVGNLIGTDKDGTSALPNAAYGVHIDGKNTGGNEIRDNLISGNGGSVNVGTTCIGAAVKVNDGAWENTFTDNFVGVDGSGNAALGNKAGFCLLEPGASNVLEDNVISANESKGVWVQNQTDATGAVGDATRLSGNLIGLGFDPLQRIALPNKGHGIQIEGIRHAVVEDNTVGYNTGHGLFLTASAMHVADLASVTGNAFFANDNYGILITGADSADVSKNSVGTDAVAGDQPNGDGSIKVQDSPGITLAMNVVVVNKGYGIAITGAKSTGVS
;
A
#
# COMPACT_ATOMS: atom_id res chain seq x y z
N THR A 1 3.80 -32.70 3.77
CA THR A 1 2.70 -31.73 3.56
C THR A 1 1.47 -31.97 4.45
N GLY A 2 1.50 -32.96 5.36
CA GLY A 2 0.40 -33.20 6.30
C GLY A 2 0.17 -32.08 7.33
N ASP A 3 -0.85 -32.26 8.18
CA ASP A 3 -1.28 -31.29 9.21
C ASP A 3 -1.47 -31.92 10.60
N ALA A 4 -0.84 -33.06 10.86
CA ALA A 4 -0.88 -33.69 12.19
C ALA A 4 -0.08 -32.85 13.21
N SER A 5 -0.59 -32.77 14.44
CA SER A 5 0.09 -32.12 15.56
C SER A 5 1.34 -32.87 16.00
N ASP A 6 2.21 -32.16 16.71
CA ASP A 6 3.35 -32.75 17.39
C ASP A 6 2.90 -33.69 18.50
N GLN A 7 3.58 -34.84 18.63
CA GLN A 7 3.24 -35.86 19.63
C GLN A 7 3.61 -35.41 21.05
N PHE A 8 4.72 -34.67 21.21
CA PHE A 8 5.29 -34.25 22.48
C PHE A 8 5.90 -32.84 22.41
N PRO A 9 5.08 -31.78 22.28
CA PRO A 9 5.59 -30.41 22.19
C PRO A 9 6.55 -30.03 23.33
N GLY A 10 7.73 -29.50 22.97
CA GLY A 10 8.78 -29.03 23.86
C GLY A 10 9.90 -30.05 24.11
N ASP A 11 9.91 -31.20 23.43
CA ASP A 11 10.90 -32.26 23.63
C ASP A 11 12.16 -32.13 22.73
N ARG A 12 12.21 -31.06 21.93
CA ARG A 12 13.22 -30.73 20.92
C ARG A 12 13.20 -31.62 19.68
N ALA A 13 12.10 -32.32 19.42
CA ALA A 13 11.88 -33.08 18.20
C ALA A 13 10.53 -32.71 17.57
N CYS A 14 10.55 -32.29 16.31
CA CYS A 14 9.32 -32.18 15.54
C CYS A 14 8.92 -33.57 15.02
N ASP A 15 7.93 -34.20 15.64
CA ASP A 15 7.47 -35.55 15.27
C ASP A 15 5.96 -35.72 15.54
N THR A 16 5.20 -36.12 14.52
CA THR A 16 3.76 -36.41 14.65
C THR A 16 3.46 -37.81 15.20
N GLY A 17 4.50 -38.64 15.39
CA GLY A 17 4.40 -40.07 15.68
C GLY A 17 4.23 -40.94 14.43
N ASN A 18 4.20 -40.33 13.24
CA ASN A 18 4.22 -41.03 11.95
C ASN A 18 5.64 -41.04 11.36
N THR A 19 5.86 -41.91 10.36
CA THR A 19 7.13 -41.95 9.61
C THR A 19 6.89 -41.69 8.14
N ILE A 20 7.73 -40.87 7.52
CA ILE A 20 7.77 -40.68 6.07
C ILE A 20 8.92 -41.47 5.45
N THR A 21 8.81 -41.77 4.15
CA THR A 21 9.86 -42.45 3.38
C THR A 21 10.51 -41.47 2.41
N ARG A 22 11.83 -41.35 2.45
CA ARG A 22 12.65 -40.58 1.50
C ARG A 22 13.15 -41.44 0.34
N ALA A 23 13.86 -40.80 -0.59
CA ALA A 23 14.61 -41.46 -1.64
C ALA A 23 15.46 -42.62 -1.08
N LEU A 24 15.57 -43.72 -1.84
CA LEU A 24 16.31 -44.93 -1.45
C LEU A 24 15.70 -45.72 -0.27
N GLY A 25 14.49 -45.39 0.18
CA GLY A 25 13.75 -46.16 1.17
C GLY A 25 14.15 -45.90 2.63
N THR A 26 14.90 -44.83 2.89
CA THR A 26 15.19 -44.38 4.27
C THR A 26 13.93 -43.76 4.88
N THR A 27 13.62 -44.10 6.12
CA THR A 27 12.48 -43.52 6.85
C THR A 27 12.95 -42.51 7.88
N GLU A 28 12.18 -41.46 8.09
CA GLU A 28 12.39 -40.47 9.15
C GLU A 28 11.06 -40.07 9.79
N PRO A 29 11.08 -39.47 11.00
CA PRO A 29 9.89 -38.90 11.62
C PRO A 29 9.19 -37.89 10.70
N GLU A 30 7.86 -37.92 10.67
CA GLU A 30 7.08 -36.90 9.98
C GLU A 30 7.09 -35.60 10.80
N CYS A 31 7.51 -34.50 10.19
CA CYS A 31 7.38 -33.16 10.75
C CYS A 31 6.47 -32.31 9.84
N THR A 32 5.35 -31.84 10.39
CA THR A 32 4.43 -30.92 9.70
C THR A 32 4.70 -29.48 10.11
N LEU A 33 4.17 -28.51 9.35
CA LEU A 33 4.25 -27.10 9.75
C LEU A 33 3.57 -26.86 11.10
N ARG A 34 2.42 -27.52 11.35
CA ARG A 34 1.71 -27.47 12.63
C ARG A 34 2.59 -27.98 13.77
N ALA A 35 3.14 -29.18 13.63
CA ALA A 35 3.99 -29.79 14.64
C ALA A 35 5.22 -28.92 14.94
N ALA A 36 5.87 -28.39 13.90
CA ALA A 36 7.02 -27.51 14.06
C ALA A 36 6.69 -26.22 14.84
N ILE A 37 5.52 -25.61 14.57
CA ILE A 37 5.07 -24.43 15.33
C ILE A 37 4.76 -24.80 16.78
N GLU A 38 4.04 -25.90 17.02
CA GLU A 38 3.71 -26.39 18.37
C GLU A 38 4.97 -26.65 19.20
N GLU A 39 5.98 -27.28 18.59
CA GLU A 39 7.28 -27.56 19.20
C GLU A 39 7.99 -26.27 19.64
N ILE A 40 8.15 -25.31 18.72
CA ILE A 40 8.84 -24.04 19.02
C ILE A 40 8.08 -23.25 20.09
N ASN A 41 6.76 -23.18 20.00
CA ASN A 41 5.92 -22.50 20.98
C ASN A 41 6.02 -23.12 22.38
N ALA A 42 6.22 -24.43 22.49
CA ALA A 42 6.40 -25.12 23.76
C ALA A 42 7.82 -24.92 24.33
N LEU A 43 8.84 -24.85 23.47
CA LEU A 43 10.23 -24.59 23.87
C LEU A 43 10.47 -23.17 24.39
N LYS A 44 9.69 -22.18 23.91
CA LYS A 44 9.90 -20.75 24.22
C LYS A 44 11.33 -20.27 23.87
N GLU A 45 11.94 -20.90 22.87
CA GLU A 45 13.27 -20.61 22.34
C GLU A 45 13.16 -20.28 20.84
N ALA A 46 14.07 -19.44 20.33
CA ALA A 46 14.03 -19.02 18.93
C ALA A 46 14.59 -20.10 17.99
N PHE A 47 13.80 -20.52 17.01
CA PHE A 47 14.17 -21.54 16.02
C PHE A 47 13.76 -21.14 14.59
N ALA A 48 14.36 -21.82 13.62
CA ALA A 48 13.99 -21.71 12.21
C ALA A 48 13.32 -23.01 11.74
N ILE A 49 12.17 -22.88 11.08
CA ILE A 49 11.49 -23.93 10.34
C ILE A 49 12.10 -23.97 8.94
N HIS A 50 12.79 -25.07 8.64
CA HIS A 50 13.36 -25.37 7.34
C HIS A 50 12.49 -26.39 6.60
N PHE A 51 12.20 -26.12 5.34
CA PHE A 51 11.48 -27.01 4.45
C PHE A 51 12.48 -27.81 3.62
N ASP A 52 12.38 -29.14 3.71
CA ASP A 52 13.07 -30.08 2.82
C ASP A 52 12.11 -31.23 2.50
N ILE A 53 10.95 -30.86 1.98
CA ILE A 53 9.87 -31.79 1.64
C ILE A 53 10.32 -32.60 0.43
N PRO A 54 10.27 -33.95 0.47
CA PRO A 54 10.68 -34.80 -0.63
C PRO A 54 9.65 -34.74 -1.78
N SER A 55 9.78 -33.74 -2.65
CA SER A 55 8.79 -33.39 -3.68
C SER A 55 8.46 -34.49 -4.69
N LEU A 56 9.32 -35.51 -4.83
CA LEU A 56 9.07 -36.68 -5.69
C LEU A 56 8.21 -37.77 -5.02
N PHE A 57 8.06 -37.74 -3.69
CA PHE A 57 7.44 -38.82 -2.91
C PHE A 57 6.29 -38.34 -2.02
N ASP A 58 6.23 -37.05 -1.69
CA ASP A 58 5.14 -36.47 -0.93
C ASP A 58 3.94 -36.20 -1.85
N PHE A 59 2.76 -36.73 -1.50
CA PHE A 59 1.55 -36.64 -2.31
C PHE A 59 0.99 -35.21 -2.44
N GLY A 60 1.36 -34.31 -1.51
CA GLY A 60 1.02 -32.90 -1.58
C GLY A 60 1.95 -32.09 -2.48
N CYS A 61 2.91 -32.73 -3.16
CA CYS A 61 3.83 -32.07 -4.06
C CYS A 61 3.58 -32.47 -5.53
N ASP A 62 3.76 -31.51 -6.43
CA ASP A 62 3.85 -31.76 -7.85
C ASP A 62 5.29 -32.18 -8.21
N ALA A 63 5.44 -33.44 -8.61
CA ALA A 63 6.73 -34.02 -8.94
C ALA A 63 7.41 -33.41 -10.19
N GLN A 64 6.68 -32.66 -11.03
CA GLN A 64 7.25 -31.98 -12.19
C GLN A 64 7.79 -30.60 -11.84
N THR A 65 7.04 -29.84 -11.04
CA THR A 65 7.37 -28.45 -10.71
C THR A 65 8.17 -28.33 -9.42
N GLY A 66 8.09 -29.32 -8.53
CA GLY A 66 8.69 -29.31 -7.20
C GLY A 66 7.83 -28.63 -6.13
N VAL A 67 6.70 -28.03 -6.54
CA VAL A 67 5.85 -27.23 -5.66
C VAL A 67 5.09 -28.13 -4.69
N CYS A 68 5.20 -27.84 -3.40
CA CYS A 68 4.56 -28.57 -2.33
C CYS A 68 3.47 -27.73 -1.66
N THR A 69 2.25 -28.26 -1.63
CA THR A 69 1.11 -27.61 -1.00
C THR A 69 0.85 -28.17 0.39
N ILE A 70 0.94 -27.32 1.40
CA ILE A 70 0.53 -27.57 2.77
C ILE A 70 -0.91 -27.06 2.91
N ALA A 71 -1.83 -27.97 3.22
CA ALA A 71 -3.26 -27.67 3.32
C ALA A 71 -3.78 -27.97 4.74
N PRO A 72 -3.71 -27.01 5.68
CA PRO A 72 -4.20 -27.19 7.04
C PRO A 72 -5.68 -27.60 7.06
N GLN A 73 -6.03 -28.53 7.94
CA GLN A 73 -7.39 -29.05 8.15
C GLN A 73 -8.13 -28.29 9.27
N ALA A 74 -7.42 -27.40 9.97
CA ALA A 74 -7.93 -26.48 10.98
C ALA A 74 -6.98 -25.28 11.10
N ALA A 75 -7.35 -24.28 11.91
CA ALA A 75 -6.45 -23.16 12.23
C ALA A 75 -5.07 -23.66 12.68
N LEU A 76 -4.02 -23.12 12.08
CA LEU A 76 -2.65 -23.36 12.54
C LEU A 76 -2.48 -22.76 13.95
N PRO A 77 -1.58 -23.31 14.79
CA PRO A 77 -1.24 -22.68 16.06
C PRO A 77 -0.70 -21.27 15.81
N GLU A 78 -1.00 -20.34 16.71
CA GLU A 78 -0.48 -18.97 16.66
C GLU A 78 1.04 -18.97 16.89
N LEU A 79 1.78 -18.03 16.31
CA LEU A 79 3.22 -17.91 16.49
C LEU A 79 3.47 -17.11 17.78
N GLU A 80 3.66 -17.81 18.89
CA GLU A 80 3.80 -17.26 20.24
C GLU A 80 5.25 -17.16 20.71
N THR A 81 6.21 -17.56 19.88
CA THR A 81 7.64 -17.51 20.19
C THR A 81 8.39 -17.01 18.95
N PRO A 82 9.46 -16.20 19.12
CA PRO A 82 10.25 -15.73 17.98
C PRO A 82 10.69 -16.90 17.11
N MET A 83 10.41 -16.85 15.80
CA MET A 83 10.77 -17.94 14.90
C MET A 83 10.93 -17.45 13.47
N THR A 84 11.69 -18.20 12.67
CA THR A 84 11.79 -18.00 11.23
C THR A 84 11.08 -19.12 10.50
N ILE A 85 10.14 -18.80 9.61
CA ILE A 85 9.55 -19.73 8.65
C ILE A 85 10.16 -19.41 7.29
N ASP A 86 11.07 -20.27 6.80
CA ASP A 86 11.85 -19.99 5.59
C ASP A 86 11.56 -20.98 4.46
N GLY A 87 10.54 -20.66 3.66
CA GLY A 87 10.17 -21.42 2.47
C GLY A 87 11.26 -21.46 1.38
N TYR A 88 12.25 -20.55 1.39
CA TYR A 88 13.36 -20.62 0.44
C TYR A 88 14.34 -21.76 0.72
N THR A 89 14.20 -22.43 1.84
CA THR A 89 14.99 -23.62 2.15
C THR A 89 14.53 -24.86 1.37
N GLN A 90 13.30 -24.85 0.84
CA GLN A 90 12.77 -25.91 -0.01
C GLN A 90 13.60 -25.99 -1.31
N PRO A 91 14.09 -27.19 -1.70
CA PRO A 91 14.80 -27.37 -2.95
C PRO A 91 14.02 -26.85 -4.16
N GLY A 92 14.68 -26.01 -4.98
CA GLY A 92 14.09 -25.38 -6.17
C GLY A 92 13.50 -23.98 -5.93
N ALA A 93 13.48 -23.49 -4.69
CA ALA A 93 13.07 -22.12 -4.40
C ALA A 93 14.21 -21.12 -4.68
N ARG A 94 13.85 -19.92 -5.15
CA ARG A 94 14.79 -18.82 -5.41
C ARG A 94 14.19 -17.49 -4.98
N ALA A 95 14.90 -16.75 -4.13
CA ALA A 95 14.50 -15.41 -3.74
C ALA A 95 14.71 -14.40 -4.87
N ASN A 96 13.90 -13.35 -4.88
CA ASN A 96 14.02 -12.28 -5.86
C ASN A 96 15.42 -11.65 -5.85
N THR A 97 15.97 -11.39 -7.03
CA THR A 97 17.26 -10.72 -7.23
C THR A 97 17.09 -9.32 -7.85
N VAL A 98 15.90 -8.99 -8.35
CA VAL A 98 15.63 -7.72 -9.03
C VAL A 98 15.42 -6.58 -8.03
N ALA A 99 16.34 -5.62 -8.02
CA ALA A 99 16.32 -4.46 -7.13
C ALA A 99 15.33 -3.39 -7.56
N VAL A 100 14.86 -2.63 -6.57
CA VAL A 100 14.14 -1.37 -6.78
C VAL A 100 15.15 -0.24 -6.97
N THR A 101 14.81 0.71 -7.85
CA THR A 101 15.48 2.00 -7.97
C THR A 101 14.48 3.12 -7.77
N GLU A 102 14.95 4.37 -7.65
CA GLU A 102 14.07 5.55 -7.61
C GLU A 102 13.16 5.60 -8.84
N SER A 103 13.71 5.27 -10.02
CA SER A 103 13.03 5.39 -11.30
C SER A 103 12.19 4.18 -11.74
N GLU A 104 12.38 3.03 -11.10
CA GLU A 104 11.74 1.78 -11.51
C GLU A 104 11.44 0.90 -10.30
N LYS A 105 10.21 0.36 -10.26
CA LYS A 105 9.75 -0.65 -9.29
C LYS A 105 9.45 -1.96 -10.05
N PRO A 106 10.47 -2.62 -10.63
CA PRO A 106 10.28 -3.72 -11.59
C PRO A 106 9.63 -4.95 -10.96
N GLY A 107 9.20 -5.90 -11.79
CA GLY A 107 8.70 -7.22 -11.38
C GLY A 107 9.67 -8.06 -10.54
N LEU A 108 9.23 -9.27 -10.22
CA LEU A 108 9.94 -10.26 -9.39
C LEU A 108 10.38 -11.46 -10.24
N ASP A 109 11.60 -11.95 -10.00
CA ASP A 109 12.12 -13.22 -10.53
C ASP A 109 12.09 -14.36 -9.49
N THR A 110 11.30 -14.18 -8.42
CA THR A 110 11.08 -15.17 -7.37
C THR A 110 10.53 -16.49 -7.91
N GLU A 111 11.04 -17.60 -7.40
CA GLU A 111 10.47 -18.94 -7.58
C GLU A 111 10.14 -19.51 -6.20
N LEU A 112 8.86 -19.72 -5.92
CA LEU A 112 8.37 -20.28 -4.65
C LEU A 112 8.02 -21.75 -4.83
N GLN A 113 8.36 -22.56 -3.83
CA GLN A 113 8.10 -24.02 -3.85
C GLN A 113 7.17 -24.47 -2.73
N ILE A 114 6.78 -23.58 -1.81
CA ILE A 114 5.86 -23.89 -0.72
C ILE A 114 4.59 -23.07 -0.89
N VAL A 115 3.46 -23.77 -1.01
CA VAL A 115 2.11 -23.19 -0.96
C VAL A 115 1.50 -23.49 0.40
N LEU A 116 1.01 -22.48 1.09
CA LEU A 116 0.14 -22.61 2.26
C LEU A 116 -1.29 -22.30 1.83
N ASP A 117 -2.12 -23.35 1.72
CA ASP A 117 -3.48 -23.27 1.19
C ASP A 117 -4.53 -23.42 2.30
N GLY A 118 -5.27 -22.35 2.54
CA GLY A 118 -6.29 -22.25 3.59
C GLY A 118 -7.65 -22.87 3.27
N THR A 119 -7.83 -23.52 2.11
CA THR A 119 -9.14 -24.03 1.66
C THR A 119 -9.87 -24.89 2.71
N ASN A 120 -9.11 -25.68 3.48
CA ASN A 120 -9.65 -26.59 4.50
C ASN A 120 -9.45 -26.10 5.95
N ALA A 121 -8.85 -24.92 6.17
CA ALA A 121 -8.41 -24.46 7.49
C ALA A 121 -9.55 -23.93 8.38
N GLY A 122 -10.76 -23.78 7.84
CA GLY A 122 -11.90 -23.15 8.52
C GLY A 122 -11.83 -21.62 8.48
N SER A 123 -12.59 -20.96 9.37
CA SER A 123 -12.67 -19.49 9.46
C SER A 123 -11.47 -18.88 10.19
N THR A 124 -10.29 -18.93 9.57
CA THR A 124 -9.03 -18.51 10.16
C THR A 124 -8.17 -17.72 9.18
N SER A 125 -7.16 -17.01 9.71
CA SER A 125 -6.04 -16.48 8.93
C SER A 125 -4.98 -17.56 8.72
N GLY A 126 -4.10 -17.37 7.73
CA GLY A 126 -3.03 -18.31 7.42
C GLY A 126 -2.00 -18.47 8.52
N LEU A 127 -1.32 -17.37 8.86
CA LEU A 127 -0.38 -17.31 9.97
C LEU A 127 -0.79 -16.17 10.90
N VAL A 128 -1.01 -16.48 12.17
CA VAL A 128 -1.32 -15.49 13.21
C VAL A 128 -0.06 -15.28 14.05
N VAL A 129 0.50 -14.08 14.03
CA VAL A 129 1.76 -13.73 14.69
C VAL A 129 1.46 -12.93 15.94
N LYS A 130 1.85 -13.45 17.10
CA LYS A 130 1.73 -12.74 18.40
C LYS A 130 3.09 -12.41 19.01
N ALA A 131 4.13 -13.18 18.70
CA ALA A 131 5.47 -12.94 19.19
C ALA A 131 6.25 -11.89 18.41
N ASP A 132 7.21 -11.30 19.12
CA ASP A 132 8.24 -10.46 18.55
C ASP A 132 9.20 -11.23 17.64
N GLY A 133 9.82 -10.52 16.70
CA GLY A 133 10.97 -11.01 15.95
C GLY A 133 10.70 -12.21 15.05
N VAL A 134 9.44 -12.47 14.71
CA VAL A 134 9.06 -13.52 13.76
C VAL A 134 9.45 -13.11 12.34
N MET A 135 10.02 -14.03 11.57
CA MET A 135 10.31 -13.84 10.15
C MET A 135 9.53 -14.88 9.33
N ILE A 136 8.77 -14.42 8.33
CA ILE A 136 8.04 -15.28 7.39
C ILE A 136 8.51 -14.95 5.99
N ARG A 137 9.05 -15.95 5.28
CA ARG A 137 9.57 -15.75 3.92
C ARG A 137 9.40 -16.96 3.00
N GLY A 138 9.33 -16.69 1.69
CA GLY A 138 9.38 -17.72 0.66
C GLY A 138 8.14 -18.59 0.54
N LEU A 139 6.96 -18.08 0.93
CA LEU A 139 5.70 -18.80 0.87
C LEU A 139 4.72 -18.17 -0.13
N ALA A 140 3.98 -19.00 -0.84
CA ALA A 140 2.73 -18.60 -1.49
C ALA A 140 1.56 -18.87 -0.53
N ILE A 141 0.85 -17.85 -0.07
CA ILE A 141 -0.19 -17.95 0.97
C ILE A 141 -1.53 -17.52 0.41
N GLY A 142 -2.51 -18.42 0.39
CA GLY A 142 -3.80 -18.14 -0.23
C GLY A 142 -4.97 -18.97 0.32
N HIS A 143 -6.17 -18.63 -0.16
CA HIS A 143 -7.44 -19.31 0.14
C HIS A 143 -7.89 -19.30 1.61
N PHE A 144 -7.33 -18.44 2.46
CA PHE A 144 -7.81 -18.30 3.84
C PHE A 144 -9.12 -17.51 3.92
N LYS A 145 -9.97 -17.87 4.88
CA LYS A 145 -11.26 -17.21 5.12
C LYS A 145 -11.15 -15.87 5.82
N LEU A 146 -9.99 -15.57 6.41
CA LEU A 146 -9.66 -14.25 6.94
C LEU A 146 -8.46 -13.69 6.17
N HIS A 147 -7.33 -13.46 6.86
CA HIS A 147 -6.13 -12.85 6.30
C HIS A 147 -5.12 -13.90 5.84
N GLY A 148 -4.22 -13.52 4.93
CA GLY A 148 -3.04 -14.35 4.64
C GLY A 148 -2.14 -14.43 5.86
N ILE A 149 -1.69 -13.27 6.34
CA ILE A 149 -0.91 -13.12 7.58
C ILE A 149 -1.57 -12.07 8.48
N HIS A 150 -1.72 -12.39 9.76
CA HIS A 150 -2.27 -11.49 10.77
C HIS A 150 -1.25 -11.28 11.89
N ILE A 151 -0.63 -10.10 11.93
CA ILE A 151 0.17 -9.65 13.07
C ILE A 151 -0.79 -9.06 14.09
N LEU A 152 -0.89 -9.71 15.25
CA LEU A 152 -1.85 -9.41 16.30
C LEU A 152 -1.11 -9.14 17.61
N GLY A 153 -0.93 -7.87 17.93
CA GLY A 153 -0.47 -7.37 19.21
C GLY A 153 -1.55 -6.62 19.97
N ASP A 154 -1.24 -6.21 21.19
CA ASP A 154 -2.05 -5.26 21.96
C ASP A 154 -1.20 -4.16 22.61
N ILE A 155 -1.85 -3.26 23.36
CA ILE A 155 -1.17 -2.10 23.97
C ILE A 155 -0.16 -2.47 25.06
N LEU A 156 -0.29 -3.64 25.69
CA LEU A 156 0.59 -4.12 26.75
C LEU A 156 1.63 -5.09 26.23
N ASP A 157 1.33 -5.77 25.12
CA ASP A 157 2.19 -6.76 24.47
C ASP A 157 2.11 -6.59 22.94
N PRO A 158 2.78 -5.57 22.37
CA PRO A 158 2.75 -5.33 20.94
C PRO A 158 3.60 -6.38 20.21
N ALA A 159 3.04 -7.02 19.17
CA ALA A 159 3.80 -7.88 18.28
C ALA A 159 4.78 -7.02 17.45
N SER A 160 6.07 -7.16 17.75
CA SER A 160 7.10 -6.20 17.33
C SER A 160 8.24 -6.80 16.54
N GLY A 161 8.78 -6.05 15.58
CA GLY A 161 9.94 -6.48 14.81
C GLY A 161 9.69 -7.71 13.92
N VAL A 162 8.44 -7.99 13.58
CA VAL A 162 8.04 -9.03 12.63
C VAL A 162 8.48 -8.64 11.22
N ARG A 163 8.98 -9.61 10.45
CA ARG A 163 9.44 -9.45 9.07
C ARG A 163 8.66 -10.37 8.14
N ILE A 164 7.94 -9.78 7.18
CA ILE A 164 7.26 -10.53 6.12
C ILE A 164 8.00 -10.22 4.83
N GLU A 165 8.78 -11.17 4.31
CA GLU A 165 9.77 -10.94 3.25
C GLU A 165 9.65 -11.95 2.11
N GLY A 166 9.58 -11.48 0.86
CA GLY A 166 9.68 -12.37 -0.31
C GLY A 166 8.56 -13.41 -0.41
N ASN A 167 7.34 -13.08 0.01
CA ASN A 167 6.16 -13.95 -0.06
C ASN A 167 5.24 -13.53 -1.20
N PHE A 168 4.45 -14.48 -1.71
CA PHE A 168 3.32 -14.22 -2.60
C PHE A 168 2.03 -14.43 -1.79
N ILE A 169 1.25 -13.38 -1.56
CA ILE A 169 0.10 -13.39 -0.65
C ILE A 169 -1.16 -13.04 -1.44
N GLY A 170 -2.08 -14.00 -1.52
CA GLY A 170 -3.32 -13.91 -2.31
C GLY A 170 -3.17 -14.34 -3.77
N THR A 171 -2.02 -14.92 -4.14
CA THR A 171 -1.73 -15.43 -5.49
C THR A 171 -1.14 -16.83 -5.44
N ASP A 172 -1.16 -17.53 -6.57
CA ASP A 172 -0.44 -18.79 -6.73
C ASP A 172 1.09 -18.57 -6.82
N VAL A 173 1.88 -19.65 -6.88
CA VAL A 173 3.35 -19.57 -7.01
C VAL A 173 3.84 -18.87 -8.28
N THR A 174 2.98 -18.74 -9.30
CA THR A 174 3.32 -18.01 -10.53
C THR A 174 3.11 -16.51 -10.39
N GLY A 175 2.39 -16.07 -9.35
CA GLY A 175 2.05 -14.66 -9.10
C GLY A 175 1.16 -14.04 -10.17
N ALA A 176 0.54 -14.87 -11.04
CA ALA A 176 -0.33 -14.42 -12.13
C ALA A 176 -1.80 -14.81 -11.90
N THR A 177 -2.07 -15.76 -11.01
CA THR A 177 -3.43 -16.22 -10.70
C THR A 177 -3.78 -15.88 -9.26
N ALA A 178 -4.97 -15.32 -9.04
CA ALA A 178 -5.46 -15.05 -7.69
C ALA A 178 -5.75 -16.35 -6.93
N ALA A 179 -5.20 -16.45 -5.72
CA ALA A 179 -5.50 -17.46 -4.70
C ALA A 179 -6.00 -16.73 -3.45
N ALA A 180 -7.09 -15.99 -3.62
CA ALA A 180 -7.50 -14.92 -2.71
C ALA A 180 -7.66 -15.35 -1.25
N ASN A 181 -7.09 -14.58 -0.34
CA ASN A 181 -7.57 -14.52 1.03
C ASN A 181 -8.83 -13.65 1.07
N GLN A 182 -9.83 -14.01 1.88
CA GLN A 182 -11.13 -13.36 1.82
C GLN A 182 -11.13 -11.94 2.39
N LEU A 183 -10.23 -11.64 3.33
CA LEU A 183 -10.00 -10.29 3.86
C LEU A 183 -8.62 -9.78 3.38
N ASP A 184 -7.88 -9.09 4.24
CA ASP A 184 -6.57 -8.51 3.90
C ASP A 184 -5.52 -9.58 3.59
N GLY A 185 -4.61 -9.31 2.64
CA GLY A 185 -3.42 -10.14 2.46
C GLY A 185 -2.56 -10.14 3.74
N VAL A 186 -2.24 -8.95 4.24
CA VAL A 186 -1.55 -8.74 5.52
C VAL A 186 -2.34 -7.78 6.40
N ARG A 187 -2.65 -8.20 7.62
CA ARG A 187 -3.25 -7.33 8.65
C ARG A 187 -2.27 -7.13 9.79
N ILE A 188 -2.07 -5.87 10.20
CA ILE A 188 -1.32 -5.46 11.38
C ILE A 188 -2.30 -4.80 12.35
N GLU A 189 -2.51 -5.44 13.49
CA GLU A 189 -3.38 -4.98 14.56
C GLU A 189 -2.55 -4.89 15.85
N GLY A 190 -2.39 -3.69 16.40
CA GLY A 190 -1.55 -3.47 17.60
C GLY A 190 -0.06 -3.80 17.41
N GLY A 191 0.46 -3.81 16.18
CA GLY A 191 1.85 -4.15 15.88
C GLY A 191 2.76 -2.91 15.84
N VAL A 192 4.01 -3.08 16.29
CA VAL A 192 5.00 -1.99 16.34
C VAL A 192 6.29 -2.36 15.62
N ALA A 193 6.85 -1.45 14.83
CA ALA A 193 8.17 -1.64 14.21
C ALA A 193 8.27 -2.91 13.34
N ASN A 194 7.17 -3.33 12.71
CA ASN A 194 7.15 -4.47 11.78
C ASN A 194 7.53 -4.03 10.37
N VAL A 195 8.09 -4.95 9.59
CA VAL A 195 8.53 -4.70 8.21
C VAL A 195 7.83 -5.66 7.27
N ILE A 196 7.03 -5.11 6.37
CA ILE A 196 6.39 -5.83 5.27
C ILE A 196 7.15 -5.47 4.01
N GLY A 197 7.98 -6.40 3.55
CA GLY A 197 8.91 -6.19 2.46
C GLY A 197 10.31 -5.87 2.98
N GLY A 198 11.02 -4.98 2.31
CA GLY A 198 12.33 -4.49 2.74
C GLY A 198 13.12 -3.86 1.61
N ALA A 199 14.22 -3.17 1.96
CA ALA A 199 15.07 -2.49 0.98
C ALA A 199 15.86 -3.45 0.07
N GLY A 200 16.05 -4.71 0.49
CA GLY A 200 16.75 -5.72 -0.29
C GLY A 200 15.83 -6.39 -1.33
N PRO A 201 16.33 -6.77 -2.52
CA PRO A 201 15.54 -7.44 -3.55
C PRO A 201 14.78 -8.66 -3.05
N ALA A 202 15.44 -9.52 -2.24
CA ALA A 202 14.86 -10.75 -1.72
C ALA A 202 13.68 -10.53 -0.74
N ALA A 203 13.52 -9.32 -0.22
CA ALA A 203 12.50 -9.01 0.77
C ALA A 203 11.16 -8.63 0.14
N ARG A 204 11.12 -8.28 -1.15
CA ARG A 204 9.92 -7.74 -1.83
C ARG A 204 8.80 -8.77 -1.88
N ASN A 205 7.63 -8.45 -1.34
CA ASN A 205 6.44 -9.31 -1.44
C ASN A 205 5.59 -8.95 -2.67
N LEU A 206 4.83 -9.94 -3.14
CA LEU A 206 3.68 -9.75 -4.02
C LEU A 206 2.40 -9.91 -3.20
N ILE A 207 1.57 -8.87 -3.11
CA ILE A 207 0.35 -8.86 -2.28
C ILE A 207 -0.83 -8.44 -3.17
N SER A 208 -1.49 -9.43 -3.76
CA SER A 208 -2.44 -9.23 -4.86
C SER A 208 -3.60 -10.22 -4.76
N GLY A 209 -4.73 -9.91 -5.40
CA GLY A 209 -5.88 -10.81 -5.44
C GLY A 209 -6.63 -11.02 -4.13
N ASN A 210 -6.35 -10.25 -3.06
CA ASN A 210 -7.01 -10.40 -1.75
C ASN A 210 -8.32 -9.60 -1.64
N GLY A 211 -9.12 -9.89 -0.60
CA GLY A 211 -10.24 -9.03 -0.20
C GLY A 211 -11.60 -9.36 -0.81
N LEU A 212 -11.85 -10.62 -1.21
CA LEU A 212 -13.13 -11.01 -1.84
C LEU A 212 -14.40 -10.64 -1.04
N LEU A 213 -14.29 -10.37 0.26
CA LEU A 213 -15.37 -9.93 1.15
C LEU A 213 -15.03 -8.59 1.85
N GLU A 214 -16.09 -7.84 2.16
CA GLU A 214 -16.15 -6.64 3.03
C GLU A 214 -14.83 -5.92 3.36
N SER A 215 -14.54 -4.82 2.66
CA SER A 215 -13.43 -3.88 2.93
C SER A 215 -12.01 -4.47 3.01
N GLY A 216 -11.82 -5.78 2.78
CA GLY A 216 -10.51 -6.42 2.73
C GLY A 216 -9.69 -5.97 1.52
N GLY A 217 -8.39 -5.81 1.70
CA GLY A 217 -7.47 -5.32 0.67
C GLY A 217 -6.12 -6.01 0.64
N GLY A 218 -5.08 -5.30 0.22
CA GLY A 218 -3.70 -5.78 0.25
C GLY A 218 -3.17 -5.81 1.69
N ILE A 219 -2.83 -4.63 2.22
CA ILE A 219 -2.26 -4.46 3.55
C ILE A 219 -3.16 -3.53 4.37
N ARG A 220 -3.45 -3.91 5.61
CA ARG A 220 -4.16 -3.06 6.57
C ARG A 220 -3.39 -2.88 7.87
N ILE A 221 -3.22 -1.62 8.30
CA ILE A 221 -2.52 -1.21 9.53
C ILE A 221 -3.53 -0.49 10.43
N THR A 222 -3.78 -1.01 11.62
CA THR A 222 -4.87 -0.55 12.49
C THR A 222 -4.60 -0.77 13.98
N SER A 223 -5.56 -0.38 14.82
CA SER A 223 -5.58 -0.62 16.27
C SER A 223 -4.28 -0.20 16.97
N LEU A 224 -3.94 1.10 16.87
CA LEU A 224 -2.77 1.69 17.55
C LEU A 224 -1.42 1.22 16.99
N SER A 225 -1.38 0.60 15.81
CA SER A 225 -0.14 0.13 15.18
C SER A 225 0.77 1.31 14.82
N GLN A 226 2.05 1.22 15.18
CA GLN A 226 3.00 2.34 15.06
C GLN A 226 4.33 1.93 14.46
N SER A 227 4.97 2.88 13.77
CA SER A 227 6.34 2.72 13.26
C SER A 227 6.56 1.50 12.36
N ASN A 228 5.49 1.01 11.70
CA ASN A 228 5.60 -0.10 10.77
C ASN A 228 6.09 0.40 9.40
N GLN A 229 6.78 -0.47 8.68
CA GLN A 229 7.32 -0.19 7.36
C GLN A 229 6.71 -1.10 6.31
N VAL A 230 6.24 -0.54 5.20
CA VAL A 230 5.81 -1.25 4.00
C VAL A 230 6.74 -0.82 2.87
N VAL A 231 7.67 -1.71 2.49
CA VAL A 231 8.81 -1.33 1.64
C VAL A 231 8.97 -2.25 0.45
N GLY A 232 9.01 -1.69 -0.77
CA GLY A 232 9.46 -2.40 -1.97
C GLY A 232 8.49 -3.46 -2.51
N ASN A 233 7.23 -3.47 -2.06
CA ASN A 233 6.26 -4.50 -2.42
C ASN A 233 5.57 -4.21 -3.76
N LEU A 234 5.07 -5.26 -4.41
CA LEU A 234 4.10 -5.18 -5.50
C LEU A 234 2.71 -5.44 -4.93
N ILE A 235 1.78 -4.51 -5.11
CA ILE A 235 0.46 -4.53 -4.48
C ILE A 235 -0.63 -4.30 -5.53
N GLY A 236 -1.38 -5.34 -5.86
CA GLY A 236 -2.49 -5.31 -6.82
C GLY A 236 -2.12 -5.62 -8.27
N THR A 237 -0.88 -6.04 -8.52
CA THR A 237 -0.37 -6.43 -9.84
C THR A 237 -0.06 -7.92 -9.92
N ASP A 238 0.25 -8.43 -11.11
CA ASP A 238 0.97 -9.69 -11.27
C ASP A 238 2.43 -9.57 -10.78
N LYS A 239 3.15 -10.69 -10.71
CA LYS A 239 4.57 -10.70 -10.31
C LYS A 239 5.47 -9.87 -11.23
N ASP A 240 5.07 -9.65 -12.49
CA ASP A 240 5.86 -8.89 -13.46
C ASP A 240 5.65 -7.37 -13.29
N GLY A 241 4.63 -6.95 -12.53
CA GLY A 241 4.30 -5.55 -12.29
C GLY A 241 3.67 -4.86 -13.50
N THR A 242 3.07 -5.63 -14.41
CA THR A 242 2.57 -5.13 -15.72
C THR A 242 1.09 -5.40 -15.97
N SER A 243 0.50 -6.40 -15.28
CA SER A 243 -0.93 -6.68 -15.35
C SER A 243 -1.59 -6.48 -13.99
N ALA A 244 -2.88 -6.10 -14.00
CA ALA A 244 -3.63 -5.93 -12.77
C ALA A 244 -4.07 -7.30 -12.23
N LEU A 245 -3.80 -7.55 -10.95
CA LEU A 245 -4.34 -8.66 -10.17
C LEU A 245 -4.94 -8.06 -8.89
N PRO A 246 -6.09 -7.37 -9.01
CA PRO A 246 -6.59 -6.42 -8.02
C PRO A 246 -6.74 -7.03 -6.63
N ASN A 247 -6.28 -6.32 -5.60
CA ASN A 247 -6.95 -6.43 -4.30
C ASN A 247 -8.33 -5.75 -4.41
N ALA A 248 -9.34 -6.30 -3.76
CA ALA A 248 -10.73 -5.92 -3.99
C ALA A 248 -11.06 -4.50 -3.50
N ALA A 249 -10.57 -4.13 -2.31
CA ALA A 249 -10.64 -2.77 -1.78
C ALA A 249 -9.32 -2.04 -2.01
N TYR A 250 -8.56 -1.77 -0.95
CA TYR A 250 -7.38 -0.91 -1.00
C TYR A 250 -6.09 -1.68 -1.26
N GLY A 251 -5.08 -1.02 -1.82
CA GLY A 251 -3.72 -1.55 -1.80
C GLY A 251 -3.15 -1.53 -0.38
N VAL A 252 -3.10 -0.34 0.21
CA VAL A 252 -2.71 -0.12 1.62
C VAL A 252 -3.79 0.69 2.33
N HIS A 253 -4.20 0.24 3.52
CA HIS A 253 -5.20 0.92 4.35
C HIS A 253 -4.63 1.15 5.75
N ILE A 254 -4.55 2.42 6.18
CA ILE A 254 -4.16 2.82 7.52
C ILE A 254 -5.37 3.44 8.21
N ASP A 255 -5.82 2.85 9.31
CA ASP A 255 -6.96 3.38 10.06
C ASP A 255 -6.78 3.36 11.57
N GLY A 256 -7.54 4.24 12.22
CA GLY A 256 -7.65 4.32 13.66
C GLY A 256 -6.83 5.45 14.27
N LYS A 257 -7.39 6.04 15.34
CA LYS A 257 -6.70 7.01 16.18
C LYS A 257 -5.46 6.35 16.77
N ASN A 258 -4.35 7.08 16.83
CA ASN A 258 -3.06 6.57 17.33
C ASN A 258 -2.37 5.49 16.49
N THR A 259 -2.89 5.21 15.30
CA THR A 259 -2.14 4.49 14.26
C THR A 259 -1.27 5.51 13.52
N GLY A 260 0.04 5.47 13.71
CA GLY A 260 0.89 6.54 13.19
C GLY A 260 2.39 6.27 13.15
N GLY A 261 3.13 7.18 12.53
CA GLY A 261 4.57 7.01 12.32
C GLY A 261 4.91 5.88 11.34
N ASN A 262 3.95 5.41 10.54
CA ASN A 262 4.20 4.32 9.59
C ASN A 262 4.83 4.86 8.30
N GLU A 263 5.72 4.08 7.71
CA GLU A 263 6.48 4.43 6.51
C GLU A 263 6.12 3.49 5.36
N ILE A 264 5.60 4.05 4.27
CA ILE A 264 5.20 3.33 3.08
C ILE A 264 6.06 3.85 1.94
N ARG A 265 7.04 3.07 1.50
CA ARG A 265 7.95 3.54 0.45
C ARG A 265 8.36 2.50 -0.56
N ASP A 266 8.78 2.97 -1.73
CA ASP A 266 9.33 2.13 -2.80
C ASP A 266 8.35 1.07 -3.33
N ASN A 267 7.05 1.19 -3.05
CA ASN A 267 6.06 0.20 -3.46
C ASN A 267 5.51 0.50 -4.85
N LEU A 268 5.15 -0.55 -5.57
CA LEU A 268 4.27 -0.50 -6.74
C LEU A 268 2.84 -0.82 -6.28
N ILE A 269 1.98 0.21 -6.21
CA ILE A 269 0.60 0.09 -5.70
C ILE A 269 -0.37 0.42 -6.84
N SER A 270 -0.76 -0.61 -7.59
CA SER A 270 -1.42 -0.45 -8.89
C SER A 270 -2.48 -1.51 -9.13
N GLY A 271 -3.45 -1.21 -10.00
CA GLY A 271 -4.50 -2.16 -10.38
C GLY A 271 -5.49 -2.53 -9.27
N ASN A 272 -5.54 -1.84 -8.12
CA ASN A 272 -6.44 -2.17 -7.02
C ASN A 272 -7.88 -1.67 -7.24
N GLY A 273 -8.84 -2.29 -6.52
CA GLY A 273 -10.27 -1.94 -6.52
C GLY A 273 -11.13 -2.74 -7.51
N GLY A 274 -10.75 -3.98 -7.81
CA GLY A 274 -11.34 -4.81 -8.88
C GLY A 274 -12.80 -5.24 -8.71
N SER A 275 -13.38 -5.12 -7.51
CA SER A 275 -14.74 -5.65 -7.21
C SER A 275 -15.81 -4.57 -7.01
N VAL A 276 -15.49 -3.29 -7.18
CA VAL A 276 -16.37 -2.19 -6.76
C VAL A 276 -16.58 -1.18 -7.89
N ASN A 277 -17.85 -0.93 -8.24
CA ASN A 277 -18.23 0.21 -9.08
C ASN A 277 -18.02 1.49 -8.26
N VAL A 278 -17.04 2.30 -8.63
CA VAL A 278 -16.79 3.58 -7.94
C VAL A 278 -17.73 4.66 -8.45
N GLY A 279 -18.52 5.20 -7.52
CA GLY A 279 -18.99 6.58 -7.58
C GLY A 279 -17.94 7.53 -6.97
N THR A 280 -18.36 8.56 -6.25
CA THR A 280 -17.49 9.54 -5.57
C THR A 280 -16.83 9.01 -4.28
N THR A 281 -16.58 7.71 -4.14
CA THR A 281 -16.07 7.09 -2.90
C THR A 281 -14.58 6.78 -2.98
N CYS A 282 -13.92 6.64 -1.83
CA CYS A 282 -12.51 6.23 -1.74
C CYS A 282 -12.27 4.72 -1.82
N ILE A 283 -13.33 3.93 -2.04
CA ILE A 283 -13.23 2.48 -2.10
C ILE A 283 -12.44 2.11 -3.37
N GLY A 284 -11.43 1.25 -3.25
CA GLY A 284 -10.55 0.93 -4.38
C GLY A 284 -9.35 1.85 -4.55
N ALA A 285 -9.12 2.79 -3.62
CA ALA A 285 -7.93 3.62 -3.61
C ALA A 285 -6.66 2.78 -3.45
N ALA A 286 -5.57 3.21 -4.08
CA ALA A 286 -4.25 2.62 -3.87
C ALA A 286 -3.87 2.67 -2.38
N VAL A 287 -4.05 3.85 -1.79
CA VAL A 287 -3.79 4.11 -0.37
C VAL A 287 -4.99 4.80 0.25
N LYS A 288 -5.46 4.26 1.37
CA LYS A 288 -6.45 4.91 2.23
C LYS A 288 -5.86 5.21 3.61
N VAL A 289 -6.05 6.44 4.09
CA VAL A 289 -5.76 6.83 5.47
C VAL A 289 -7.03 7.43 6.07
N ASN A 290 -7.45 6.97 7.24
CA ASN A 290 -8.62 7.55 7.91
C ASN A 290 -8.62 7.43 9.43
N ASP A 291 -9.66 7.99 10.04
CA ASP A 291 -9.99 7.91 11.47
C ASP A 291 -8.89 8.47 12.39
N GLY A 292 -8.20 9.52 11.95
CA GLY A 292 -7.21 10.22 12.76
C GLY A 292 -5.81 9.60 12.76
N ALA A 293 -5.47 8.73 11.80
CA ALA A 293 -4.12 8.21 11.64
C ALA A 293 -3.11 9.33 11.29
N TRP A 294 -2.00 9.42 12.01
CA TRP A 294 -1.08 10.58 12.01
C TRP A 294 0.37 10.21 11.69
N GLU A 295 1.18 11.19 11.26
CA GLU A 295 2.61 11.03 10.98
C GLU A 295 2.95 9.84 10.06
N ASN A 296 2.06 9.48 9.15
CA ASN A 296 2.38 8.46 8.15
C ASN A 296 3.10 9.12 6.98
N THR A 297 4.14 8.47 6.50
CA THR A 297 4.97 8.94 5.39
C THR A 297 4.80 8.00 4.20
N PHE A 298 4.64 8.60 3.01
CA PHE A 298 4.50 7.90 1.75
C PHE A 298 5.54 8.44 0.78
N THR A 299 6.61 7.70 0.54
CA THR A 299 7.77 8.18 -0.24
C THR A 299 8.11 7.26 -1.41
N ASP A 300 8.43 7.81 -2.58
CA ASP A 300 8.92 7.03 -3.74
C ASP A 300 7.98 5.89 -4.18
N ASN A 301 6.67 5.99 -3.95
CA ASN A 301 5.72 4.96 -4.39
C ASN A 301 5.26 5.22 -5.83
N PHE A 302 5.10 4.15 -6.59
CA PHE A 302 4.47 4.15 -7.91
C PHE A 302 3.01 3.76 -7.75
N VAL A 303 2.10 4.69 -8.06
CA VAL A 303 0.67 4.56 -7.81
C VAL A 303 -0.13 4.70 -9.10
N GLY A 304 -0.70 3.59 -9.55
CA GLY A 304 -1.54 3.52 -10.74
C GLY A 304 -0.75 3.42 -12.06
N VAL A 305 0.55 3.19 -11.98
CA VAL A 305 1.46 2.94 -13.11
C VAL A 305 2.05 1.53 -13.03
N ASP A 306 2.66 1.05 -14.10
CA ASP A 306 3.38 -0.23 -14.10
C ASP A 306 4.76 -0.11 -13.41
N GLY A 307 5.50 -1.21 -13.32
CA GLY A 307 6.83 -1.23 -12.70
C GLY A 307 7.88 -0.31 -13.36
N SER A 308 7.64 0.14 -14.61
CA SER A 308 8.50 1.14 -15.27
C SER A 308 8.17 2.59 -14.88
N GLY A 309 7.01 2.81 -14.24
CA GLY A 309 6.52 4.14 -13.92
C GLY A 309 5.90 4.89 -15.10
N ASN A 310 5.82 4.27 -16.28
CA ASN A 310 5.56 4.95 -17.54
C ASN A 310 4.41 4.35 -18.37
N ALA A 311 3.81 3.24 -17.93
CA ALA A 311 2.56 2.74 -18.49
C ALA A 311 1.43 2.76 -17.45
N ALA A 312 0.18 2.91 -17.93
CA ALA A 312 -0.98 2.95 -17.07
C ALA A 312 -1.31 1.57 -16.48
N LEU A 313 -1.50 1.51 -15.15
CA LEU A 313 -2.01 0.36 -14.42
C LEU A 313 -2.89 0.84 -13.26
N GLY A 314 -3.86 1.70 -13.59
CA GLY A 314 -4.59 2.52 -12.65
C GLY A 314 -5.32 1.77 -11.53
N ASN A 315 -5.35 2.36 -10.34
CA ASN A 315 -6.29 1.98 -9.28
C ASN A 315 -7.62 2.71 -9.48
N LYS A 316 -8.63 2.45 -8.64
CA LYS A 316 -9.87 3.23 -8.67
C LYS A 316 -9.69 4.68 -8.23
N ALA A 317 -8.76 4.93 -7.30
CA ALA A 317 -8.28 6.26 -6.92
C ALA A 317 -6.80 6.14 -6.50
N GLY A 318 -6.04 7.23 -6.51
CA GLY A 318 -4.67 7.19 -5.99
C GLY A 318 -4.65 7.17 -4.46
N PHE A 319 -4.31 8.30 -3.85
CA PHE A 319 -4.35 8.50 -2.40
C PHE A 319 -5.69 9.07 -1.96
N CYS A 320 -6.27 8.47 -0.92
CA CYS A 320 -7.43 9.04 -0.24
C CYS A 320 -7.23 9.11 1.28
N LEU A 321 -7.18 10.33 1.80
CA LEU A 321 -7.01 10.65 3.21
C LEU A 321 -8.32 11.28 3.73
N LEU A 322 -9.14 10.50 4.44
CA LEU A 322 -10.44 10.93 4.97
C LEU A 322 -10.37 11.04 6.48
N GLU A 323 -10.51 12.25 7.01
CA GLU A 323 -10.28 12.57 8.42
C GLU A 323 -8.89 12.09 8.87
N PRO A 324 -7.81 12.38 8.12
CA PRO A 324 -6.47 12.01 8.55
C PRO A 324 -6.14 12.71 9.86
N GLY A 325 -5.28 12.10 10.66
CA GLY A 325 -4.61 12.78 11.76
C GLY A 325 -3.60 13.81 11.24
N ALA A 326 -2.88 14.44 12.16
CA ALA A 326 -1.90 15.46 11.79
C ALA A 326 -0.66 14.89 11.08
N SER A 327 0.04 15.75 10.33
CA SER A 327 1.41 15.52 9.85
C SER A 327 1.62 14.32 8.92
N ASN A 328 0.61 13.93 8.13
CA ASN A 328 0.81 12.92 7.08
C ASN A 328 1.58 13.54 5.90
N VAL A 329 2.54 12.81 5.34
CA VAL A 329 3.45 13.32 4.29
C VAL A 329 3.41 12.41 3.07
N LEU A 330 3.15 12.99 1.89
CA LEU A 330 3.27 12.36 0.59
C LEU A 330 4.43 13.03 -0.15
N GLU A 331 5.53 12.32 -0.35
CA GLU A 331 6.76 12.85 -0.91
C GLU A 331 7.23 12.02 -2.12
N ASP A 332 7.61 12.67 -3.22
CA ASP A 332 8.27 12.04 -4.38
C ASP A 332 7.55 10.81 -4.97
N ASN A 333 6.21 10.76 -4.88
CA ASN A 333 5.42 9.67 -5.46
C ASN A 333 5.05 9.96 -6.92
N VAL A 334 4.86 8.90 -7.70
CA VAL A 334 4.21 8.95 -9.02
C VAL A 334 2.75 8.52 -8.87
N ILE A 335 1.80 9.40 -9.13
CA ILE A 335 0.37 9.20 -8.83
C ILE A 335 -0.47 9.47 -10.07
N SER A 336 -0.74 8.42 -10.83
CA SER A 336 -1.16 8.56 -12.22
C SER A 336 -2.10 7.46 -12.69
N ALA A 337 -2.79 7.71 -13.80
CA ALA A 337 -3.71 6.79 -14.48
C ALA A 337 -4.85 6.22 -13.62
N ASN A 338 -5.13 6.79 -12.44
CA ASN A 338 -6.21 6.31 -11.58
C ASN A 338 -7.58 6.67 -12.16
N GLU A 339 -8.61 5.86 -11.89
CA GLU A 339 -9.97 6.07 -12.40
C GLU A 339 -10.73 7.24 -11.73
N SER A 340 -10.11 7.90 -10.76
CA SER A 340 -10.66 9.04 -10.02
C SER A 340 -9.57 10.08 -9.78
N LYS A 341 -9.56 10.74 -8.61
CA LYS A 341 -8.55 11.73 -8.23
C LYS A 341 -7.19 11.06 -8.01
N GLY A 342 -6.11 11.82 -8.24
CA GLY A 342 -4.77 11.43 -7.86
C GLY A 342 -4.61 11.43 -6.34
N VAL A 343 -4.79 12.59 -5.71
CA VAL A 343 -4.78 12.75 -4.25
C VAL A 343 -6.06 13.42 -3.79
N TRP A 344 -6.72 12.84 -2.78
CA TRP A 344 -7.89 13.42 -2.14
C TRP A 344 -7.70 13.47 -0.63
N VAL A 345 -7.71 14.67 -0.05
CA VAL A 345 -7.63 14.90 1.40
C VAL A 345 -8.89 15.62 1.85
N GLN A 346 -9.62 15.07 2.82
CA GLN A 346 -10.89 15.63 3.27
C GLN A 346 -11.07 15.47 4.77
N ASN A 347 -11.60 16.48 5.45
CA ASN A 347 -12.04 16.38 6.86
C ASN A 347 -13.58 16.55 6.97
N GLN A 348 -14.27 15.62 7.64
CA GLN A 348 -15.74 15.52 7.71
C GLN A 348 -16.34 15.60 9.14
N THR A 349 -15.58 15.49 10.23
CA THR A 349 -16.09 15.56 11.63
C THR A 349 -15.25 16.46 12.55
N ASP A 350 -15.58 16.50 13.85
CA ASP A 350 -15.84 17.68 14.70
C ASP A 350 -14.65 18.49 15.30
N ALA A 351 -15.05 19.53 16.06
CA ALA A 351 -14.32 20.65 16.65
C ALA A 351 -13.18 20.33 17.65
N THR A 352 -12.59 19.13 17.64
CA THR A 352 -11.55 18.71 18.59
C THR A 352 -10.13 18.79 18.05
N GLY A 353 -9.78 19.88 17.36
CA GLY A 353 -8.42 20.44 17.28
C GLY A 353 -7.22 19.58 16.83
N ALA A 354 -7.42 18.33 16.37
CA ALA A 354 -6.34 17.38 16.08
C ALA A 354 -6.49 16.63 14.73
N VAL A 355 -7.49 16.98 13.90
CA VAL A 355 -7.81 16.26 12.67
C VAL A 355 -7.33 17.05 11.44
N GLY A 356 -6.39 16.46 10.69
CA GLY A 356 -5.97 16.88 9.35
C GLY A 356 -4.91 17.98 9.26
N ASP A 357 -4.56 18.63 10.37
CA ASP A 357 -3.58 19.72 10.37
C ASP A 357 -2.22 19.26 9.81
N ALA A 358 -1.66 20.04 8.88
CA ALA A 358 -0.30 19.87 8.35
C ALA A 358 -0.08 18.63 7.47
N THR A 359 -1.08 18.17 6.70
CA THR A 359 -0.80 17.22 5.61
C THR A 359 0.10 17.91 4.55
N ARG A 360 1.25 17.30 4.24
CA ARG A 360 2.25 17.81 3.30
C ARG A 360 2.31 16.95 2.04
N LEU A 361 2.22 17.59 0.88
CA LEU A 361 2.41 16.99 -0.44
C LEU A 361 3.62 17.67 -1.07
N SER A 362 4.72 16.95 -1.25
CA SER A 362 6.00 17.50 -1.71
C SER A 362 6.55 16.68 -2.88
N GLY A 363 7.03 17.33 -3.95
CA GLY A 363 7.80 16.63 -5.01
C GLY A 363 7.05 15.57 -5.84
N ASN A 364 5.74 15.43 -5.68
CA ASN A 364 4.99 14.35 -6.35
C ASN A 364 4.79 14.65 -7.85
N LEU A 365 4.81 13.60 -8.67
CA LEU A 365 4.39 13.62 -10.08
C LEU A 365 2.95 13.10 -10.19
N ILE A 366 2.02 13.95 -10.63
CA ILE A 366 0.58 13.62 -10.60
C ILE A 366 -0.05 13.77 -11.99
N GLY A 367 -0.55 12.65 -12.53
CA GLY A 367 -1.08 12.54 -13.89
C GLY A 367 0.01 12.36 -14.96
N LEU A 368 1.21 11.99 -14.52
CA LEU A 368 2.45 11.91 -15.28
C LEU A 368 3.18 10.59 -15.02
N GLY A 369 3.93 10.09 -16.01
CA GLY A 369 4.93 9.03 -15.77
C GLY A 369 6.19 9.56 -15.09
N PHE A 370 7.05 8.65 -14.62
CA PHE A 370 8.30 8.99 -13.94
C PHE A 370 9.34 9.66 -14.86
N ASP A 371 9.34 9.35 -16.17
CA ASP A 371 10.42 9.73 -17.10
C ASP A 371 10.90 11.20 -16.90
N PRO A 372 12.15 11.40 -16.44
CA PRO A 372 12.67 12.71 -16.09
C PRO A 372 12.99 13.58 -17.32
N LEU A 373 13.09 12.97 -18.51
CA LEU A 373 13.40 13.65 -19.77
C LEU A 373 12.13 13.97 -20.56
N GLN A 374 11.04 13.24 -20.33
CA GLN A 374 9.78 13.41 -21.04
C GLN A 374 8.59 13.30 -20.09
N ARG A 375 7.71 14.31 -20.11
CA ARG A 375 6.43 14.23 -19.39
C ARG A 375 5.48 13.29 -20.13
N ILE A 376 5.47 12.01 -19.76
CA ILE A 376 4.52 11.02 -20.28
C ILE A 376 3.16 11.28 -19.65
N ALA A 377 2.13 11.55 -20.46
CA ALA A 377 0.79 11.82 -19.98
C ALA A 377 0.09 10.52 -19.53
N LEU A 378 -0.18 10.41 -18.22
CA LEU A 378 -0.88 9.28 -17.60
C LEU A 378 -2.00 9.82 -16.71
N PRO A 379 -3.08 10.33 -17.32
CA PRO A 379 -4.05 11.19 -16.64
C PRO A 379 -4.82 10.45 -15.55
N ASN A 380 -4.95 11.05 -14.36
CA ASN A 380 -6.00 10.65 -13.43
C ASN A 380 -7.36 11.14 -13.97
N LYS A 381 -8.41 10.31 -13.89
CA LYS A 381 -9.76 10.63 -14.39
C LYS A 381 -10.57 11.54 -13.44
N GLY A 382 -9.89 12.46 -12.78
CA GLY A 382 -10.44 13.41 -11.83
C GLY A 382 -9.47 14.57 -11.60
N HIS A 383 -9.56 15.20 -10.44
CA HIS A 383 -8.56 16.20 -10.03
C HIS A 383 -7.20 15.55 -9.79
N GLY A 384 -6.12 16.28 -10.09
CA GLY A 384 -4.79 15.86 -9.66
C GLY A 384 -4.73 15.80 -8.14
N ILE A 385 -5.02 16.95 -7.50
CA ILE A 385 -5.10 17.11 -6.05
C ILE A 385 -6.45 17.73 -5.69
N GLN A 386 -7.16 17.14 -4.72
CA GLN A 386 -8.36 17.70 -4.11
C GLN A 386 -8.19 17.77 -2.59
N ILE A 387 -8.36 18.96 -2.02
CA ILE A 387 -8.23 19.23 -0.58
C ILE A 387 -9.51 19.92 -0.09
N GLU A 388 -10.13 19.34 0.93
CA GLU A 388 -11.43 19.78 1.44
C GLU A 388 -11.44 19.93 2.98
N GLY A 389 -11.55 21.18 3.46
CA GLY A 389 -11.69 21.46 4.89
C GLY A 389 -10.47 21.10 5.73
N ILE A 390 -9.28 21.13 5.13
CA ILE A 390 -8.00 20.86 5.81
C ILE A 390 -7.34 22.20 6.19
N ARG A 391 -6.80 22.29 7.41
CA ARG A 391 -6.00 23.43 7.87
C ARG A 391 -4.51 23.16 7.67
N HIS A 392 -3.75 24.21 7.39
CA HIS A 392 -2.28 24.14 7.28
C HIS A 392 -1.77 23.10 6.26
N ALA A 393 -2.58 22.74 5.26
CA ALA A 393 -2.13 21.85 4.20
C ALA A 393 -0.97 22.50 3.44
N VAL A 394 0.08 21.74 3.18
CA VAL A 394 1.23 22.21 2.40
C VAL A 394 1.27 21.41 1.10
N VAL A 395 1.24 22.11 -0.01
CA VAL A 395 1.38 21.57 -1.37
C VAL A 395 2.55 22.28 -1.99
N GLU A 396 3.71 21.64 -2.06
CA GLU A 396 4.91 22.26 -2.62
C GLU A 396 5.68 21.40 -3.61
N ASP A 397 6.30 22.07 -4.57
CA ASP A 397 7.22 21.45 -5.55
C ASP A 397 6.63 20.23 -6.30
N ASN A 398 5.30 20.12 -6.35
CA ASN A 398 4.62 19.05 -7.08
C ASN A 398 4.52 19.41 -8.55
N THR A 399 4.59 18.40 -9.41
CA THR A 399 4.32 18.52 -10.85
C THR A 399 2.98 17.85 -11.16
N VAL A 400 1.98 18.63 -11.55
CA VAL A 400 0.60 18.17 -11.70
C VAL A 400 0.08 18.52 -13.10
N GLY A 401 -0.14 17.50 -13.92
CA GLY A 401 -0.62 17.72 -15.28
C GLY A 401 -1.43 16.59 -15.89
N TYR A 402 -2.06 16.90 -17.02
CA TYR A 402 -2.91 15.99 -17.81
C TYR A 402 -4.14 15.43 -17.11
N ASN A 403 -4.46 15.84 -15.88
CA ASN A 403 -5.63 15.31 -15.17
C ASN A 403 -6.93 15.78 -15.83
N THR A 404 -7.99 14.94 -15.80
CA THR A 404 -9.27 15.27 -16.46
C THR A 404 -10.13 16.24 -15.66
N GLY A 405 -9.64 16.73 -14.52
CA GLY A 405 -10.25 17.79 -13.72
C GLY A 405 -9.29 18.98 -13.57
N HIS A 406 -9.42 19.72 -12.45
CA HIS A 406 -8.40 20.68 -12.02
C HIS A 406 -7.06 20.02 -11.68
N GLY A 407 -5.97 20.78 -11.82
CA GLY A 407 -4.68 20.39 -11.25
C GLY A 407 -4.77 20.32 -9.72
N LEU A 408 -5.08 21.46 -9.09
CA LEU A 408 -5.43 21.56 -7.67
C LEU A 408 -6.85 22.10 -7.50
N PHE A 409 -7.65 21.40 -6.68
CA PHE A 409 -8.94 21.88 -6.18
C PHE A 409 -8.90 22.01 -4.66
N LEU A 410 -8.87 23.24 -4.16
CA LEU A 410 -8.90 23.56 -2.74
C LEU A 410 -10.26 24.15 -2.37
N THR A 411 -10.95 23.55 -1.40
CA THR A 411 -12.24 24.03 -0.91
C THR A 411 -12.36 23.95 0.61
N ALA A 412 -13.15 24.83 1.21
CA ALA A 412 -13.66 24.59 2.56
C ALA A 412 -14.64 23.40 2.58
N SER A 413 -14.89 22.87 3.78
CA SER A 413 -15.96 21.91 4.02
C SER A 413 -17.13 22.58 4.76
N ALA A 414 -18.27 21.90 4.87
CA ALA A 414 -19.48 22.44 5.50
C ALA A 414 -19.30 22.87 6.97
N MET A 415 -18.23 22.41 7.64
CA MET A 415 -17.96 22.69 9.06
C MET A 415 -16.55 23.23 9.34
N HIS A 416 -15.64 23.22 8.37
CA HIS A 416 -14.26 23.65 8.52
C HIS A 416 -13.84 24.57 7.40
N VAL A 417 -13.15 25.64 7.77
CA VAL A 417 -12.55 26.50 6.77
C VAL A 417 -11.18 25.98 6.39
N ALA A 418 -10.87 26.01 5.09
CA ALA A 418 -9.49 25.85 4.64
C ALA A 418 -8.74 27.13 5.05
N ASP A 419 -7.91 26.99 6.08
CA ASP A 419 -7.15 28.10 6.68
C ASP A 419 -5.65 27.82 6.63
N LEU A 420 -4.89 28.85 6.23
CA LEU A 420 -3.44 28.90 6.21
C LEU A 420 -2.79 27.77 5.40
N ALA A 421 -3.41 27.39 4.28
CA ALA A 421 -2.80 26.46 3.32
C ALA A 421 -1.65 27.14 2.56
N SER A 422 -0.61 26.37 2.22
CA SER A 422 0.52 26.82 1.41
C SER A 422 0.55 26.04 0.11
N VAL A 423 0.52 26.74 -1.02
CA VAL A 423 0.63 26.17 -2.37
C VAL A 423 1.81 26.86 -3.04
N THR A 424 3.00 26.25 -2.98
CA THR A 424 4.24 26.94 -3.41
C THR A 424 5.16 26.12 -4.30
N GLY A 425 5.79 26.75 -5.29
CA GLY A 425 6.79 26.06 -6.14
C GLY A 425 6.25 24.97 -7.07
N ASN A 426 4.93 24.76 -7.13
CA ASN A 426 4.33 23.70 -7.93
C ASN A 426 4.24 24.07 -9.42
N ALA A 427 4.16 23.06 -10.28
CA ALA A 427 3.82 23.19 -11.70
C ALA A 427 2.43 22.60 -11.99
N PHE A 428 1.53 23.39 -12.58
CA PHE A 428 0.17 22.97 -12.98
C PHE A 428 -0.07 23.24 -14.47
N PHE A 429 -0.15 22.21 -15.30
CA PHE A 429 -0.23 22.36 -16.76
C PHE A 429 -1.07 21.26 -17.43
N ALA A 430 -1.57 21.52 -18.63
CA ALA A 430 -2.32 20.54 -19.43
C ALA A 430 -3.50 19.84 -18.74
N ASN A 431 -4.05 20.37 -17.64
CA ASN A 431 -5.25 19.79 -17.01
C ASN A 431 -6.51 20.24 -17.76
N ASP A 432 -7.56 19.41 -17.77
CA ASP A 432 -8.78 19.69 -18.56
C ASP A 432 -9.57 20.91 -18.04
N ASN A 433 -9.46 21.24 -16.75
CA ASN A 433 -10.09 22.42 -16.15
C ASN A 433 -9.04 23.46 -15.70
N TYR A 434 -9.26 24.20 -14.61
CA TYR A 434 -8.27 25.13 -14.07
C TYR A 434 -6.98 24.43 -13.59
N GLY A 435 -5.83 25.09 -13.75
CA GLY A 435 -4.60 24.65 -13.08
C GLY A 435 -4.77 24.65 -11.57
N ILE A 436 -5.27 25.76 -11.02
CA ILE A 436 -5.59 25.92 -9.59
C ILE A 436 -6.99 26.51 -9.46
N LEU A 437 -7.87 25.82 -8.72
CA LEU A 437 -9.16 26.33 -8.27
C LEU A 437 -9.20 26.38 -6.75
N ILE A 438 -9.50 27.56 -6.20
CA ILE A 438 -9.72 27.78 -4.76
C ILE A 438 -11.13 28.32 -4.58
N THR A 439 -11.93 27.67 -3.74
CA THR A 439 -13.31 28.10 -3.45
C THR A 439 -13.66 28.02 -1.97
N GLY A 440 -14.24 29.08 -1.41
CA GLY A 440 -14.67 29.12 -0.02
C GLY A 440 -13.57 29.00 1.04
N ALA A 441 -12.29 29.11 0.68
CA ALA A 441 -11.17 29.06 1.63
C ALA A 441 -10.98 30.43 2.30
N ASP A 442 -10.72 30.46 3.61
CA ASP A 442 -10.52 31.74 4.32
C ASP A 442 -9.14 32.30 4.03
N SER A 443 -8.11 31.44 4.01
CA SER A 443 -6.74 31.87 3.75
C SER A 443 -5.88 30.81 3.07
N ALA A 444 -5.06 31.25 2.12
CA ALA A 444 -3.99 30.45 1.52
C ALA A 444 -2.90 31.34 0.93
N ASP A 445 -1.64 30.90 1.02
CA ASP A 445 -0.53 31.47 0.24
C ASP A 445 -0.34 30.65 -1.03
N VAL A 446 -0.62 31.25 -2.18
CA VAL A 446 -0.38 30.67 -3.50
C VAL A 446 0.75 31.44 -4.12
N SER A 447 1.98 30.95 -3.95
CA SER A 447 3.16 31.68 -4.38
C SER A 447 4.17 30.86 -5.16
N LYS A 448 4.88 31.51 -6.10
CA LYS A 448 5.96 30.88 -6.88
C LYS A 448 5.55 29.65 -7.69
N ASN A 449 4.27 29.48 -8.00
CA ASN A 449 3.81 28.38 -8.83
C ASN A 449 3.97 28.71 -10.32
N SER A 450 4.22 27.69 -11.11
CA SER A 450 4.17 27.72 -12.57
C SER A 450 2.82 27.17 -13.05
N VAL A 451 2.03 27.97 -13.75
CA VAL A 451 0.69 27.57 -14.22
C VAL A 451 0.59 27.77 -15.73
N GLY A 452 0.30 26.68 -16.44
CA GLY A 452 0.31 26.59 -17.89
C GLY A 452 1.67 26.20 -18.48
N THR A 453 2.67 25.88 -17.65
CA THR A 453 3.99 25.43 -18.12
C THR A 453 4.71 24.58 -17.07
N ASP A 454 5.58 23.70 -17.53
CA ASP A 454 6.52 22.90 -16.74
C ASP A 454 7.89 22.92 -17.42
N ALA A 455 8.96 22.81 -16.65
CA ALA A 455 10.32 22.93 -17.17
C ALA A 455 10.67 21.85 -18.22
N VAL A 456 10.03 20.68 -18.14
CA VAL A 456 10.27 19.54 -19.05
C VAL A 456 9.23 19.51 -20.17
N ALA A 457 7.93 19.66 -19.85
CA ALA A 457 6.87 19.66 -20.88
C ALA A 457 6.81 20.93 -21.73
N GLY A 458 7.39 22.03 -21.24
CA GLY A 458 7.20 23.37 -21.81
C GLY A 458 5.78 23.90 -21.62
N ASP A 459 5.41 24.88 -22.44
CA ASP A 459 4.15 25.59 -22.34
C ASP A 459 2.97 24.72 -22.78
N GLN A 460 2.08 24.39 -21.84
CA GLN A 460 0.88 23.58 -22.04
C GLN A 460 -0.32 24.17 -21.28
N PRO A 461 -1.31 24.78 -21.97
CA PRO A 461 -2.46 25.43 -21.33
C PRO A 461 -3.30 24.46 -20.51
N ASN A 462 -3.77 24.91 -19.34
CA ASN A 462 -4.93 24.32 -18.67
C ASN A 462 -6.23 24.73 -19.40
N GLY A 463 -7.26 23.89 -19.38
CA GLY A 463 -8.45 24.04 -20.23
C GLY A 463 -9.33 25.24 -19.90
N ASP A 464 -9.83 25.34 -18.66
CA ASP A 464 -10.75 26.42 -18.24
C ASP A 464 -10.03 27.75 -17.91
N GLY A 465 -8.73 27.68 -17.62
CA GLY A 465 -7.91 28.82 -17.21
C GLY A 465 -6.78 28.41 -16.28
N SER A 466 -5.98 29.36 -15.81
CA SER A 466 -4.84 29.06 -14.93
C SER A 466 -5.24 29.06 -13.47
N ILE A 467 -5.52 30.22 -12.88
CA ILE A 467 -5.87 30.33 -11.45
C ILE A 467 -7.26 30.93 -11.31
N LYS A 468 -8.14 30.24 -10.56
CA LYS A 468 -9.42 30.79 -10.15
C LYS A 468 -9.57 30.80 -8.63
N VAL A 469 -9.93 31.97 -8.10
CA VAL A 469 -10.26 32.19 -6.70
C VAL A 469 -11.72 32.62 -6.61
N GLN A 470 -12.52 31.86 -5.86
CA GLN A 470 -13.94 32.11 -5.71
C GLN A 470 -14.33 32.14 -4.24
N ASP A 471 -15.09 33.17 -3.83
CA ASP A 471 -15.66 33.26 -2.47
C ASP A 471 -14.63 33.04 -1.34
N SER A 472 -13.37 33.44 -1.58
CA SER A 472 -12.22 33.17 -0.71
C SER A 472 -11.49 34.48 -0.39
N PRO A 473 -11.65 35.05 0.82
CA PRO A 473 -11.24 36.43 1.11
C PRO A 473 -9.74 36.64 1.39
N GLY A 474 -9.02 35.65 1.94
CA GLY A 474 -7.63 35.79 2.40
C GLY A 474 -6.60 35.06 1.54
N ILE A 475 -6.78 35.05 0.22
CA ILE A 475 -5.85 34.39 -0.70
C ILE A 475 -4.74 35.34 -1.13
N THR A 476 -3.49 34.99 -0.83
CA THR A 476 -2.31 35.68 -1.33
C THR A 476 -1.87 35.05 -2.64
N LEU A 477 -1.74 35.87 -3.70
CA LEU A 477 -1.15 35.46 -4.98
C LEU A 477 0.16 36.20 -5.18
N ALA A 478 1.30 35.51 -5.08
CA ALA A 478 2.61 36.17 -5.18
C ALA A 478 3.58 35.40 -6.09
N MET A 479 4.23 36.08 -7.02
CA MET A 479 5.31 35.50 -7.85
C MET A 479 4.91 34.25 -8.67
N ASN A 480 3.63 34.07 -8.97
CA ASN A 480 3.19 32.98 -9.84
C ASN A 480 3.49 33.31 -11.31
N VAL A 481 4.04 32.35 -12.04
CA VAL A 481 4.21 32.40 -13.50
C VAL A 481 2.95 31.84 -14.13
N VAL A 482 2.22 32.66 -14.89
CA VAL A 482 0.97 32.27 -15.54
C VAL A 482 1.09 32.51 -17.04
N VAL A 483 1.12 31.43 -17.82
CA VAL A 483 1.38 31.47 -19.26
C VAL A 483 0.37 30.64 -20.04
N VAL A 484 0.29 30.86 -21.36
CA VAL A 484 -0.54 30.13 -22.33
C VAL A 484 -1.93 29.77 -21.79
N ASN A 485 -2.81 30.76 -21.62
CA ASN A 485 -4.14 30.53 -21.05
C ASN A 485 -5.17 30.29 -22.15
N LYS A 486 -5.90 29.16 -22.12
CA LYS A 486 -7.10 28.96 -22.96
C LYS A 486 -8.30 29.80 -22.46
N GLY A 487 -8.40 29.98 -21.15
CA GLY A 487 -9.38 30.84 -20.48
C GLY A 487 -8.74 32.04 -19.77
N TYR A 488 -9.20 32.36 -18.57
CA TYR A 488 -8.61 33.43 -17.76
C TYR A 488 -7.22 33.02 -17.23
N GLY A 489 -6.27 33.95 -17.25
CA GLY A 489 -5.01 33.77 -16.53
C GLY A 489 -5.24 33.72 -15.02
N ILE A 490 -5.84 34.77 -14.48
CA ILE A 490 -6.29 34.82 -13.08
C ILE A 490 -7.72 35.35 -13.07
N ALA A 491 -8.64 34.63 -12.42
CA ALA A 491 -10.01 35.06 -12.19
C ALA A 491 -10.32 35.08 -10.69
N ILE A 492 -10.75 36.23 -10.17
CA ILE A 492 -11.15 36.38 -8.76
C ILE A 492 -12.62 36.80 -8.73
N THR A 493 -13.47 36.03 -8.05
CA THR A 493 -14.91 36.26 -7.96
C THR A 493 -15.41 36.10 -6.53
N GLY A 494 -16.38 36.91 -6.09
CA GLY A 494 -17.01 36.72 -4.78
C GLY A 494 -16.11 37.01 -3.56
N ALA A 495 -14.93 37.63 -3.75
CA ALA A 495 -14.06 38.04 -2.65
C ALA A 495 -14.81 39.01 -1.72
N LYS A 496 -15.16 38.53 -0.51
CA LYS A 496 -15.71 39.39 0.54
C LYS A 496 -14.56 40.15 1.19
N SER A 497 -14.56 41.47 1.05
CA SER A 497 -13.54 42.31 1.69
C SER A 497 -13.64 42.21 3.22
N THR A 498 -12.61 41.65 3.86
CA THR A 498 -12.26 42.01 5.24
C THR A 498 -10.76 42.35 5.31
N GLY A 499 -10.40 43.50 4.73
CA GLY A 499 -9.06 44.08 4.85
C GLY A 499 -8.10 43.71 3.72
N VAL A 500 -7.91 44.63 2.78
CA VAL A 500 -6.77 44.63 1.86
C VAL A 500 -5.55 45.09 2.67
N SER A 501 -4.49 44.29 2.72
CA SER A 501 -3.12 44.74 3.05
C SER A 501 -2.16 44.32 1.96
#